data_AF-A0A953H5N8-F1
#
_entry.id   AF-A0A953H5N8-F1
#
_cell.length_a   1.000
_cell.length_b   1.000
_cell.length_c   1.000
_cell.angle_alpha   90.00
_cell.angle_beta   90.00
_cell.angle_gamma   90.00
#
_symmetry.space_group_name_H-M   'P 1'
#
loop_
_entity.id
_entity.type
_entity.pdbx_description
1 polymer ?
#
loop_
_entity_poly.entity_id
_entity_poly.type
_entity_poly.pdbx_seq_one_letter_code
_entity_poly.pdbx_strand_id
1 'polypeptide(L)'
;MIHSFRNIVSVGCIMVICCAAGAQQGSVWGNTAVTAISGIDRAQVKKTLVIQGVITSYKPPVNDRAPHSFLLKDNTGVIRVAVWSDAWNAIPFKDQLQNNASVMAKVEIAEFRGNLEGHLNHAEDIKMAGAPALAAAAPGGDVRVLSADPIPWVRDIKEGLKLAAASKKQILVFFENPSVENSRFIDTTVFTDIKVRAAVQEKFIPVKINVAQNYDLAKSLGVFRAGIVVIYDASGNAVKQLATLKTPQDLLREIN
;
A
#
# COMPACT_ATOMS: atom_id res chain seq x y z
N MET A 1 0.57 -40.44 -72.30
CA MET A 1 1.62 -39.46 -72.70
C MET A 1 1.80 -38.52 -71.51
N ILE A 2 2.61 -38.78 -70.48
CA ILE A 2 4.08 -38.95 -70.43
C ILE A 2 4.81 -37.87 -71.21
N HIS A 3 5.33 -36.86 -70.51
CA HIS A 3 6.57 -36.09 -70.72
C HIS A 3 6.93 -35.53 -69.32
N SER A 4 7.64 -36.26 -68.46
CA SER A 4 9.11 -36.21 -68.23
C SER A 4 9.83 -34.97 -68.76
N PHE A 5 10.35 -34.13 -67.86
CA PHE A 5 11.71 -33.56 -67.93
C PHE A 5 12.21 -33.20 -66.51
N ARG A 6 13.53 -33.32 -66.35
CA ARG A 6 14.29 -33.54 -65.09
C ARG A 6 14.86 -32.23 -64.50
N ASN A 7 15.10 -32.29 -63.19
CA ASN A 7 16.20 -31.71 -62.37
C ASN A 7 16.89 -30.40 -62.80
N ILE A 8 16.99 -29.47 -61.84
CA ILE A 8 18.26 -28.85 -61.41
C ILE A 8 18.20 -28.58 -59.90
N VAL A 9 19.26 -29.01 -59.21
CA VAL A 9 19.55 -28.74 -57.80
C VAL A 9 20.24 -27.38 -57.73
N SER A 10 19.80 -26.50 -56.82
CA SER A 10 20.67 -25.43 -56.33
C SER A 10 20.47 -25.28 -54.82
N VAL A 11 21.54 -25.62 -54.10
CA VAL A 11 21.73 -25.36 -52.68
C VAL A 11 21.94 -23.87 -52.52
N GLY A 12 21.08 -23.21 -51.74
CA GLY A 12 21.17 -21.79 -51.43
C GLY A 12 20.75 -21.55 -49.99
N CYS A 13 21.74 -21.45 -49.12
CA CYS A 13 21.61 -21.05 -47.73
C CYS A 13 21.25 -19.55 -47.67
N ILE A 14 20.04 -19.18 -47.21
CA ILE A 14 19.75 -17.82 -46.73
C ILE A 14 18.84 -17.90 -45.49
N MET A 15 19.48 -17.70 -44.35
CA MET A 15 19.15 -16.70 -43.33
C MET A 15 17.69 -16.51 -42.92
N VAL A 16 17.43 -16.96 -41.70
CA VAL A 16 16.50 -16.44 -40.68
C VAL A 16 16.02 -15.01 -40.93
N ILE A 17 14.71 -14.80 -41.07
CA ILE A 17 13.98 -13.69 -40.45
C ILE A 17 12.60 -14.22 -39.99
N CYS A 18 12.47 -14.49 -38.69
CA CYS A 18 11.18 -14.57 -38.03
C CYS A 18 10.51 -13.19 -38.12
N CYS A 19 9.48 -13.06 -38.95
CA CYS A 19 8.61 -11.89 -38.96
C CYS A 19 7.53 -12.08 -37.88
N ALA A 20 7.90 -11.89 -36.62
CA ALA A 20 6.95 -11.68 -35.55
C ALA A 20 6.46 -10.22 -35.64
N ALA A 21 5.39 -10.00 -36.39
CA ALA A 21 4.64 -8.75 -36.38
C ALA A 21 3.86 -8.62 -35.06
N GLY A 22 4.59 -8.37 -33.98
CA GLY A 22 4.04 -7.89 -32.71
C GLY A 22 3.89 -6.38 -32.81
N ALA A 23 2.68 -5.91 -33.03
CA ALA A 23 2.35 -4.49 -33.00
C ALA A 23 2.77 -3.88 -31.64
N GLN A 24 3.81 -3.04 -31.65
CA GLN A 24 4.09 -2.12 -30.55
C GLN A 24 2.98 -1.08 -30.51
N GLN A 25 1.93 -1.34 -29.71
CA GLN A 25 0.94 -0.33 -29.39
C GLN A 25 1.56 0.71 -28.46
N GLY A 26 1.81 1.89 -29.04
CA GLY A 26 1.87 3.23 -28.46
C GLY A 26 2.25 3.37 -26.99
N SER A 27 3.46 3.86 -26.73
CA SER A 27 3.77 4.55 -25.48
C SER A 27 3.00 5.88 -25.46
N VAL A 28 1.80 5.89 -24.87
CA VAL A 28 0.93 7.09 -24.78
C VAL A 28 1.50 8.13 -23.82
N TRP A 29 2.50 7.78 -23.02
CA TRP A 29 3.22 8.72 -22.18
C TRP A 29 4.57 8.87 -22.86
N GLY A 30 4.96 10.10 -23.22
CA GLY A 30 6.25 10.36 -23.86
C GLY A 30 7.43 9.88 -23.00
N ASN A 31 8.66 10.28 -23.33
CA ASN A 31 9.87 10.01 -22.52
C ASN A 31 9.86 10.68 -21.11
N THR A 32 8.70 10.81 -20.47
CA THR A 32 8.55 11.29 -19.10
C THR A 32 9.26 10.33 -18.16
N ALA A 33 10.29 10.85 -17.48
CA ALA A 33 11.08 10.07 -16.54
C ALA A 33 10.20 9.58 -15.38
N VAL A 34 10.35 8.30 -15.04
CA VAL A 34 9.76 7.73 -13.82
C VAL A 34 10.47 8.34 -12.62
N THR A 35 9.70 8.97 -11.74
CA THR A 35 10.17 9.54 -10.49
C THR A 35 10.23 8.44 -9.42
N ALA A 36 11.39 8.31 -8.76
CA ALA A 36 11.54 7.43 -7.62
C ALA A 36 10.65 7.89 -6.45
N ILE A 37 9.96 6.95 -5.80
CA ILE A 37 9.01 7.29 -4.72
C ILE A 37 9.72 8.03 -3.58
N SER A 38 10.93 7.64 -3.19
CA SER A 38 11.72 8.31 -2.14
C SER A 38 11.98 9.80 -2.40
N GLY A 39 12.09 10.19 -3.66
CA GLY A 39 12.35 11.56 -4.12
C GLY A 39 11.13 12.47 -4.10
N ILE A 40 9.95 11.94 -3.70
CA ILE A 40 8.73 12.73 -3.58
C ILE A 40 8.72 13.49 -2.24
N ASP A 41 8.46 14.80 -2.30
CA ASP A 41 8.36 15.68 -1.14
C ASP A 41 7.18 16.67 -1.23
N ARG A 42 7.03 17.51 -0.21
CA ARG A 42 5.93 18.48 -0.12
C ARG A 42 6.02 19.59 -1.19
N ALA A 43 7.21 19.87 -1.74
CA ALA A 43 7.37 20.85 -2.81
C ALA A 43 6.81 20.35 -4.16
N GLN A 44 6.41 19.08 -4.23
CA GLN A 44 5.75 18.50 -5.39
C GLN A 44 4.23 18.37 -5.23
N VAL A 45 3.64 18.82 -4.11
CA VAL A 45 2.18 18.87 -3.95
C VAL A 45 1.55 19.69 -5.07
N LYS A 46 0.44 19.19 -5.64
CA LYS A 46 -0.25 19.64 -6.86
C LYS A 46 0.53 19.47 -8.16
N LYS A 47 1.69 18.81 -8.16
CA LYS A 47 2.41 18.47 -9.39
C LYS A 47 2.05 17.04 -9.82
N THR A 48 2.02 16.83 -11.12
CA THR A 48 1.83 15.51 -11.72
C THR A 48 3.19 14.84 -11.93
N LEU A 49 3.35 13.62 -11.42
CA LEU A 49 4.56 12.80 -11.54
C LEU A 49 4.21 11.43 -12.11
N VAL A 50 5.14 10.82 -12.84
CA VAL A 50 5.04 9.42 -13.25
C VAL A 50 5.79 8.57 -12.24
N ILE A 51 5.12 7.59 -11.64
CA ILE A 51 5.68 6.62 -10.70
C ILE A 51 5.44 5.20 -11.22
N GLN A 52 6.33 4.26 -10.87
CA GLN A 52 6.18 2.85 -11.21
C GLN A 52 6.50 2.00 -9.99
N GLY A 53 5.75 0.93 -9.78
CA GLY A 53 6.00 0.02 -8.67
C GLY A 53 5.14 -1.24 -8.73
N VAL A 54 5.11 -1.94 -7.60
CA VAL A 54 4.28 -3.12 -7.34
C VAL A 54 3.22 -2.74 -6.32
N ILE A 55 1.98 -3.14 -6.57
CA ILE A 55 0.88 -2.97 -5.62
C ILE A 55 1.10 -3.95 -4.45
N THR A 56 1.24 -3.44 -3.23
CA THR A 56 1.43 -4.26 -2.02
C THR A 56 0.16 -4.38 -1.18
N SER A 57 -0.82 -3.53 -1.41
CA SER A 57 -2.13 -3.56 -0.76
C SER A 57 -3.15 -2.88 -1.64
N TYR A 58 -4.31 -3.50 -1.86
CA TYR A 58 -5.48 -2.89 -2.48
C TYR A 58 -6.64 -2.82 -1.47
N LYS A 59 -7.37 -1.70 -1.48
CA LYS A 59 -8.57 -1.48 -0.68
C LYS A 59 -9.72 -0.94 -1.55
N PRO A 60 -10.88 -1.62 -1.55
CA PRO A 60 -12.09 -1.08 -2.16
C PRO A 60 -12.65 0.10 -1.34
N PRO A 61 -13.51 0.93 -1.94
CA PRO A 61 -14.16 2.02 -1.24
C PRO A 61 -15.11 1.48 -0.16
N VAL A 62 -15.12 2.14 1.00
CA VAL A 62 -16.01 1.78 2.13
C VAL A 62 -17.41 2.37 1.98
N ASN A 63 -17.59 3.33 1.07
CA ASN A 63 -18.85 3.95 0.66
C ASN A 63 -18.63 4.71 -0.66
N ASP A 64 -19.70 5.23 -1.26
CA ASP A 64 -19.68 5.91 -2.56
C ASP A 64 -18.86 7.22 -2.60
N ARG A 65 -18.44 7.75 -1.44
CA ARG A 65 -17.62 8.95 -1.30
C ARG A 65 -16.18 8.64 -0.92
N ALA A 66 -15.78 7.37 -0.92
CA ALA A 66 -14.41 6.94 -0.69
C ALA A 66 -13.77 6.54 -2.02
N PRO A 67 -12.47 6.82 -2.22
CA PRO A 67 -11.77 6.32 -3.40
C PRO A 67 -11.43 4.83 -3.23
N HIS A 68 -11.29 4.14 -4.36
CA HIS A 68 -10.43 2.96 -4.40
C HIS A 68 -9.00 3.38 -4.05
N SER A 69 -8.24 2.51 -3.40
CA SER A 69 -6.84 2.84 -3.15
C SER A 69 -5.94 1.64 -3.10
N PHE A 70 -4.67 1.88 -3.42
CA PHE A 70 -3.65 0.87 -3.27
C PHE A 70 -2.31 1.48 -2.84
N LEU A 71 -1.47 0.67 -2.21
CA LEU A 71 -0.08 1.03 -1.91
C LEU A 71 0.80 0.57 -3.06
N LEU A 72 1.49 1.51 -3.69
CA LEU A 72 2.48 1.29 -4.71
C LEU A 72 3.88 1.36 -4.09
N LYS A 73 4.65 0.28 -4.22
CA LYS A 73 6.01 0.15 -3.72
C LYS A 73 7.00 0.04 -4.87
N ASP A 74 8.05 0.84 -4.84
CA ASP A 74 9.24 0.64 -5.67
C ASP A 74 10.43 0.20 -4.78
N ASN A 75 11.64 0.21 -5.34
CA ASN A 75 12.84 -0.13 -4.58
C ASN A 75 13.27 0.97 -3.58
N THR A 76 12.65 2.14 -3.64
CA THR A 76 13.04 3.33 -2.89
C THR A 76 12.01 3.75 -1.84
N GLY A 77 10.75 3.35 -1.98
CA GLY A 77 9.68 3.79 -1.09
C GLY A 77 8.32 3.17 -1.36
N VAL A 78 7.34 3.66 -0.60
CA VAL A 78 5.93 3.26 -0.70
C VAL A 78 5.05 4.51 -0.69
N ILE A 79 4.11 4.59 -1.63
CA ILE A 79 3.11 5.66 -1.70
C ILE A 79 1.72 5.06 -1.96
N ARG A 80 0.68 5.70 -1.45
CA ARG A 80 -0.72 5.37 -1.65
C ARG A 80 -1.17 6.08 -2.90
N VAL A 81 -1.87 5.37 -3.75
CA VAL A 81 -2.55 5.93 -4.90
C VAL A 81 -4.05 5.85 -4.63
N ALA A 82 -4.70 7.01 -4.63
CA ALA A 82 -6.15 7.15 -4.53
C ALA A 82 -6.74 7.26 -5.93
N VAL A 83 -7.78 6.47 -6.20
CA VAL A 83 -8.50 6.44 -7.47
C VAL A 83 -9.99 6.61 -7.18
N TRP A 84 -10.56 7.74 -7.60
CA TRP A 84 -11.99 7.99 -7.43
C TRP A 84 -12.84 7.13 -8.37
N SER A 85 -14.10 6.93 -8.03
CA SER A 85 -14.98 5.95 -8.69
C SER A 85 -15.14 6.19 -10.20
N ASP A 86 -15.15 7.45 -10.64
CA ASP A 86 -15.19 7.84 -12.04
C ASP A 86 -13.95 7.36 -12.82
N ALA A 87 -12.76 7.68 -12.32
CA ALA A 87 -11.51 7.21 -12.91
C ALA A 87 -11.41 5.67 -12.84
N TRP A 88 -11.75 5.08 -11.68
CA TRP A 88 -11.68 3.63 -11.46
C TRP A 88 -12.55 2.85 -12.44
N ASN A 89 -13.81 3.26 -12.61
CA ASN A 89 -14.76 2.56 -13.46
C ASN A 89 -14.34 2.56 -14.94
N ALA A 90 -13.65 3.62 -15.37
CA ALA A 90 -13.12 3.76 -16.72
C ALA A 90 -11.85 2.94 -17.00
N ILE A 91 -11.19 2.37 -15.98
CA ILE A 91 -9.99 1.53 -16.18
C ILE A 91 -10.40 0.15 -16.72
N PRO A 92 -9.90 -0.27 -17.91
CA PRO A 92 -10.31 -1.52 -18.55
C PRO A 92 -9.73 -2.77 -17.88
N PHE A 93 -8.62 -2.63 -17.15
CA PHE A 93 -7.93 -3.72 -16.44
C PHE A 93 -8.02 -3.59 -14.91
N LYS A 94 -9.05 -2.88 -14.38
CA LYS A 94 -9.19 -2.60 -12.95
C LYS A 94 -9.16 -3.86 -12.06
N ASP A 95 -9.67 -4.99 -12.55
CA ASP A 95 -9.68 -6.26 -11.81
C ASP A 95 -8.26 -6.84 -11.62
N GLN A 96 -7.29 -6.40 -12.43
CA GLN A 96 -5.88 -6.78 -12.31
C GLN A 96 -5.11 -5.90 -11.31
N LEU A 97 -5.69 -4.79 -10.83
CA LEU A 97 -5.07 -3.87 -9.86
C LEU A 97 -5.16 -4.43 -8.44
N GLN A 98 -4.49 -5.56 -8.23
CA GLN A 98 -4.45 -6.32 -6.98
C GLN A 98 -3.03 -6.46 -6.47
N ASN A 99 -2.86 -7.04 -5.28
CA ASN A 99 -1.55 -7.30 -4.71
C ASN A 99 -0.64 -8.05 -5.69
N ASN A 100 0.63 -7.63 -5.76
CA ASN A 100 1.68 -8.09 -6.68
C ASN A 100 1.55 -7.64 -8.14
N ALA A 101 0.51 -6.89 -8.52
CA ALA A 101 0.44 -6.27 -9.84
C ALA A 101 1.49 -5.17 -9.98
N SER A 102 2.24 -5.16 -11.08
CA SER A 102 3.15 -4.05 -11.39
C SER A 102 2.46 -3.05 -12.32
N VAL A 103 2.54 -1.78 -11.94
CA VAL A 103 1.86 -0.69 -12.64
C VAL A 103 2.76 0.52 -12.76
N MET A 104 2.53 1.28 -13.82
CA MET A 104 3.04 2.63 -13.98
C MET A 104 1.84 3.57 -13.92
N ALA A 105 1.92 4.60 -13.08
CA ALA A 105 0.84 5.54 -12.82
C ALA A 105 1.36 6.97 -12.96
N LYS A 106 0.63 7.83 -13.66
CA LYS A 106 0.81 9.27 -13.66
C LYS A 106 -0.16 9.83 -12.62
N VAL A 107 0.36 10.41 -11.56
CA VAL A 107 -0.43 10.83 -10.39
C VAL A 107 -0.18 12.28 -10.06
N GLU A 108 -1.20 13.01 -9.64
CA GLU A 108 -1.04 14.29 -8.96
C GLU A 108 -0.66 14.04 -7.51
N ILE A 109 0.41 14.65 -7.02
CA ILE A 109 0.79 14.52 -5.62
C ILE A 109 -0.13 15.39 -4.76
N ALA A 110 -0.81 14.80 -3.81
CA ALA A 110 -1.70 15.46 -2.87
C ALA A 110 -1.26 15.20 -1.44
N GLU A 111 -1.74 16.04 -0.51
CA GLU A 111 -1.61 15.78 0.91
C GLU A 111 -2.95 15.29 1.47
N PHE A 112 -2.94 14.15 2.15
CA PHE A 112 -4.10 13.62 2.85
C PHE A 112 -3.74 13.26 4.29
N ARG A 113 -4.39 13.97 5.22
CA ARG A 113 -4.20 13.81 6.68
C ARG A 113 -2.72 13.86 7.08
N GLY A 114 -1.95 14.80 6.52
CA GLY A 114 -0.53 15.00 6.80
C GLY A 114 0.45 14.11 6.02
N ASN A 115 -0.03 13.27 5.09
CA ASN A 115 0.79 12.34 4.30
C ASN A 115 0.73 12.65 2.81
N LEU A 116 1.77 12.32 2.07
CA LEU A 116 1.80 12.48 0.62
C LEU A 116 1.21 11.25 -0.05
N GLU A 117 0.20 11.46 -0.91
CA GLU A 117 -0.38 10.41 -1.74
C GLU A 117 -0.46 10.84 -3.20
N GLY A 118 -0.58 9.88 -4.11
CA GLY A 118 -0.85 10.14 -5.52
C GLY A 118 -2.35 10.07 -5.79
N HIS A 119 -2.92 11.05 -6.48
CA HIS A 119 -4.27 11.00 -7.03
C HIS A 119 -4.19 10.62 -8.50
N LEU A 120 -4.87 9.53 -8.85
CA LEU A 120 -5.03 9.07 -10.23
C LEU A 120 -6.36 9.61 -10.73
N ASN A 121 -6.28 10.65 -11.56
CA ASN A 121 -7.45 11.43 -11.97
C ASN A 121 -8.14 10.86 -13.21
N HIS A 122 -7.41 10.12 -14.06
CA HIS A 122 -7.93 9.60 -15.32
C HIS A 122 -7.50 8.15 -15.57
N ALA A 123 -8.32 7.35 -16.25
CA ALA A 123 -8.03 5.94 -16.50
C ALA A 123 -6.79 5.72 -17.38
N GLU A 124 -6.54 6.64 -18.32
CA GLU A 124 -5.35 6.68 -19.17
C GLU A 124 -4.04 7.00 -18.42
N ASP A 125 -4.16 7.42 -17.15
CA ASP A 125 -3.03 7.75 -16.29
C ASP A 125 -2.54 6.53 -15.50
N ILE A 126 -2.99 5.33 -15.86
CA ILE A 126 -2.41 4.08 -15.39
C ILE A 126 -2.27 3.06 -16.51
N LYS A 127 -1.22 2.26 -16.43
CA LYS A 127 -1.01 1.09 -17.28
C LYS A 127 -0.36 -0.03 -16.49
N MET A 128 -0.65 -1.27 -16.88
CA MET A 128 0.13 -2.42 -16.43
C MET A 128 1.58 -2.24 -16.89
N ALA A 129 2.52 -2.51 -15.98
CA ALA A 129 3.95 -2.44 -16.27
C ALA A 129 4.58 -3.82 -16.07
N GLY A 130 5.71 -4.05 -16.73
CA GLY A 130 6.64 -5.08 -16.26
C GLY A 130 7.21 -4.71 -14.90
N ALA A 131 7.93 -5.65 -14.26
CA ALA A 131 8.61 -5.42 -12.99
C ALA A 131 9.30 -4.04 -12.97
N PRO A 132 9.25 -3.29 -11.84
CA PRO A 132 9.65 -1.90 -11.78
C PRO A 132 10.98 -1.69 -12.51
N ALA A 133 10.91 -1.01 -13.66
CA ALA A 133 12.11 -0.62 -14.38
C ALA A 133 12.89 0.28 -13.43
N LEU A 134 14.11 -0.13 -13.10
CA LEU A 134 15.00 0.54 -12.18
C LEU A 134 15.10 2.03 -12.57
N ALA A 135 14.28 2.89 -11.97
CA ALA A 135 14.60 4.29 -11.85
C ALA A 135 15.95 4.31 -11.13
N ALA A 136 16.98 4.81 -11.80
CA ALA A 136 18.37 4.74 -11.38
C ALA A 136 18.49 4.94 -9.86
N ALA A 137 18.69 3.84 -9.15
CA ALA A 137 18.79 3.83 -7.72
C ALA A 137 20.03 4.63 -7.35
N ALA A 138 19.86 5.79 -6.72
CA ALA A 138 20.89 6.32 -5.86
C ALA A 138 21.21 5.22 -4.82
N PRO A 139 22.48 4.82 -4.65
CA PRO A 139 22.81 3.74 -3.74
C PRO A 139 22.54 4.19 -2.30
N GLY A 140 21.69 3.43 -1.58
CA GLY A 140 21.60 3.49 -0.11
C GLY A 140 20.44 4.29 0.50
N GLY A 141 19.37 4.59 -0.23
CA GLY A 141 18.18 5.18 0.38
C GLY A 141 17.36 4.15 1.16
N ASP A 142 17.21 4.34 2.47
CA ASP A 142 16.22 3.61 3.27
C ASP A 142 14.84 3.70 2.59
N VAL A 143 14.11 2.57 2.52
CA VAL A 143 12.76 2.52 1.94
C VAL A 143 11.88 3.54 2.65
N ARG A 144 11.53 4.63 1.96
CA ARG A 144 10.72 5.72 2.52
C ARG A 144 9.24 5.44 2.30
N VAL A 145 8.51 5.23 3.38
CA VAL A 145 7.03 5.22 3.33
C VAL A 145 6.57 6.69 3.30
N LEU A 146 5.74 7.07 2.33
CA LEU A 146 5.20 8.43 2.11
C LEU A 146 3.69 8.57 2.34
N SER A 147 2.94 7.49 2.11
CA SER A 147 1.61 7.27 2.72
C SER A 147 1.35 5.78 3.01
N ALA A 148 0.52 5.52 4.00
CA ALA A 148 -0.10 4.23 4.28
C ALA A 148 -1.60 4.44 4.43
N ASP A 149 -2.41 3.40 4.26
CA ASP A 149 -3.84 3.52 4.54
C ASP A 149 -4.10 3.79 6.03
N PRO A 150 -5.23 4.42 6.40
CA PRO A 150 -5.67 4.46 7.78
C PRO A 150 -5.76 3.05 8.39
N ILE A 151 -5.42 2.95 9.67
CA ILE A 151 -5.50 1.68 10.41
C ILE A 151 -6.97 1.22 10.43
N PRO A 152 -7.27 0.01 9.94
CA PRO A 152 -8.63 -0.54 9.93
C PRO A 152 -8.99 -1.05 11.34
N TRP A 153 -9.30 -0.13 12.25
CA TRP A 153 -9.60 -0.44 13.65
C TRP A 153 -10.83 -1.33 13.80
N VAL A 154 -10.64 -2.51 14.40
CA VAL A 154 -11.72 -3.37 14.88
C VAL A 154 -12.18 -2.86 16.25
N ARG A 155 -13.49 -2.87 16.52
CA ARG A 155 -14.06 -2.37 17.79
C ARG A 155 -14.39 -3.44 18.81
N ASP A 156 -14.28 -4.71 18.43
CA ASP A 156 -14.50 -5.86 19.30
C ASP A 156 -13.21 -6.71 19.39
N ILE A 157 -12.74 -6.94 20.61
CA ILE A 157 -11.56 -7.77 20.85
C ILE A 157 -11.79 -9.23 20.44
N LYS A 158 -13.02 -9.75 20.56
CA LYS A 158 -13.35 -11.13 20.15
C LYS A 158 -13.24 -11.29 18.63
N GLU A 159 -13.71 -10.30 17.89
CA GLU A 159 -13.54 -10.24 16.44
C GLU A 159 -12.04 -10.12 16.08
N GLY A 160 -11.31 -9.26 16.78
CA GLY A 160 -9.86 -9.14 16.64
C GLY A 160 -9.12 -10.47 16.84
N LEU A 161 -9.50 -11.23 17.87
CA LEU A 161 -8.95 -12.57 18.16
C LEU A 161 -9.24 -13.57 17.04
N LYS A 162 -10.47 -13.58 16.52
CA LYS A 162 -10.84 -14.43 15.40
C LYS A 162 -10.02 -14.10 14.15
N LEU A 163 -9.84 -12.82 13.83
CA LEU A 163 -9.03 -12.37 12.69
C LEU A 163 -7.54 -12.69 12.87
N ALA A 164 -7.02 -12.55 14.09
CA ALA A 164 -5.65 -12.87 14.43
C ALA A 164 -5.35 -14.36 14.27
N ALA A 165 -6.23 -15.23 14.77
CA ALA A 165 -6.13 -16.67 14.58
C ALA A 165 -6.15 -17.07 13.09
N ALA A 166 -7.01 -16.43 12.29
CA ALA A 166 -7.11 -16.70 10.85
C ALA A 166 -5.89 -16.22 10.05
N SER A 167 -5.32 -15.07 10.43
CA SER A 167 -4.20 -14.43 9.72
C SER A 167 -2.82 -14.77 10.28
N LYS A 168 -2.75 -15.50 11.40
CA LYS A 168 -1.52 -15.77 12.17
C LYS A 168 -0.77 -14.50 12.58
N LYS A 169 -1.50 -13.41 12.79
CA LYS A 169 -0.96 -12.12 13.26
C LYS A 169 -1.22 -11.95 14.75
N GLN A 170 -0.41 -11.12 15.40
CA GLN A 170 -0.67 -10.67 16.77
C GLN A 170 -1.79 -9.62 16.77
N ILE A 171 -2.32 -9.29 17.94
CA ILE A 171 -3.34 -8.25 18.09
C ILE A 171 -2.69 -7.06 18.79
N LEU A 172 -2.94 -5.87 18.27
CA LEU A 172 -2.57 -4.64 18.94
C LEU A 172 -3.86 -3.95 19.38
N VAL A 173 -4.11 -3.91 20.69
CA VAL A 173 -5.29 -3.27 21.28
C VAL A 173 -4.90 -1.90 21.81
N PHE A 174 -5.51 -0.86 21.26
CA PHE A 174 -5.43 0.48 21.80
C PHE A 174 -6.64 0.76 22.69
N PHE A 175 -6.38 0.97 23.99
CA PHE A 175 -7.38 1.33 24.97
C PHE A 175 -7.54 2.85 25.02
N GLU A 176 -8.55 3.34 24.32
CA GLU A 176 -8.77 4.76 24.11
C GLU A 176 -9.81 5.36 25.06
N ASN A 177 -9.67 6.65 25.33
CA ASN A 177 -10.73 7.51 25.85
C ASN A 177 -10.47 8.92 25.31
N PRO A 178 -11.33 9.46 24.44
CA PRO A 178 -11.12 10.76 23.83
C PRO A 178 -11.08 11.92 24.83
N SER A 179 -11.59 11.73 26.05
CA SER A 179 -11.51 12.75 27.12
C SER A 179 -10.11 12.85 27.73
N VAL A 180 -9.28 11.81 27.59
CA VAL A 180 -7.92 11.74 28.17
C VAL A 180 -6.89 12.25 27.15
N GLU A 181 -6.10 13.26 27.54
CA GLU A 181 -5.11 13.91 26.66
C GLU A 181 -4.11 12.93 26.05
N ASN A 182 -3.49 12.06 26.86
CA ASN A 182 -2.54 11.06 26.36
C ASN A 182 -3.20 10.10 25.33
N SER A 183 -4.46 9.74 25.53
CA SER A 183 -5.18 8.92 24.56
C SER A 183 -5.40 9.67 23.25
N ARG A 184 -5.79 10.95 23.29
CA ARG A 184 -5.91 11.75 22.06
C ARG A 184 -4.59 11.89 21.35
N PHE A 185 -3.50 12.12 22.09
CA PHE A 185 -2.15 12.23 21.52
C PHE A 185 -1.78 10.95 20.76
N ILE A 186 -1.94 9.79 21.39
CA ILE A 186 -1.64 8.51 20.74
C ILE A 186 -2.51 8.32 19.48
N ASP A 187 -3.81 8.61 19.55
CA ASP A 187 -4.70 8.42 18.40
C ASP A 187 -4.39 9.36 17.22
N THR A 188 -4.15 10.63 17.52
CA THR A 188 -4.02 11.69 16.50
C THR A 188 -2.59 11.94 16.03
N THR A 189 -1.59 11.50 16.80
CA THR A 189 -0.16 11.72 16.49
C THR A 189 0.57 10.41 16.25
N VAL A 190 0.44 9.42 17.14
CA VAL A 190 1.17 8.16 17.02
C VAL A 190 0.57 7.27 15.93
N PHE A 191 -0.74 7.04 15.97
CA PHE A 191 -1.41 6.16 15.01
C PHE A 191 -1.74 6.80 13.67
N THR A 192 -1.50 8.11 13.51
CA THR A 192 -1.54 8.79 12.21
C THR A 192 -0.18 8.76 11.51
N ASP A 193 0.91 8.57 12.26
CA ASP A 193 2.24 8.41 11.70
C ASP A 193 2.27 7.24 10.72
N ILE A 194 2.80 7.54 9.55
CA ILE A 194 2.81 6.62 8.44
C ILE A 194 3.58 5.33 8.70
N LYS A 195 4.76 5.42 9.31
CA LYS A 195 5.61 4.26 9.57
C LYS A 195 4.92 3.38 10.61
N VAL A 196 4.30 4.00 11.61
CA VAL A 196 3.44 3.29 12.58
C VAL A 196 2.30 2.58 11.86
N ARG A 197 1.53 3.28 11.02
CA ARG A 197 0.38 2.66 10.31
C ARG A 197 0.79 1.49 9.43
N ALA A 198 1.92 1.60 8.73
CA ALA A 198 2.47 0.53 7.93
C ALA A 198 2.86 -0.67 8.80
N ALA A 199 3.67 -0.46 9.84
CA ALA A 199 4.12 -1.51 10.74
C ALA A 199 2.95 -2.21 11.47
N VAL A 200 1.96 -1.44 11.92
CA VAL A 200 0.76 -1.96 12.58
C VAL A 200 -0.05 -2.85 11.62
N GLN A 201 -0.31 -2.40 10.40
CA GLN A 201 -1.10 -3.16 9.43
C GLN A 201 -0.37 -4.40 8.88
N GLU A 202 0.96 -4.33 8.80
CA GLU A 202 1.79 -5.45 8.36
C GLU A 202 1.76 -6.58 9.40
N LYS A 203 2.03 -6.26 10.67
CA LYS A 203 2.33 -7.26 11.70
C LYS A 203 1.14 -7.60 12.61
N PHE A 204 0.15 -6.70 12.74
CA PHE A 204 -0.89 -6.81 13.75
C PHE A 204 -2.31 -6.74 13.16
N ILE A 205 -3.26 -7.26 13.94
CA ILE A 205 -4.67 -6.94 13.85
C ILE A 205 -4.96 -5.79 14.81
N PRO A 206 -5.25 -4.57 14.31
CA PRO A 206 -5.47 -3.41 15.15
C PRO A 206 -6.89 -3.40 15.72
N VAL A 207 -7.00 -3.33 17.05
CA VAL A 207 -8.25 -3.23 17.79
C VAL A 207 -8.25 -1.93 18.59
N LYS A 208 -9.37 -1.21 18.61
CA LYS A 208 -9.53 0.02 19.39
C LYS A 208 -10.74 -0.13 20.31
N ILE A 209 -10.51 -0.04 21.62
CA ILE A 209 -11.53 -0.19 22.66
C ILE A 209 -11.67 1.10 23.45
N ASN A 210 -12.88 1.64 23.53
CA ASN A 210 -13.18 2.77 24.39
C ASN A 210 -13.34 2.32 25.85
N VAL A 211 -12.39 2.70 26.72
CA VAL A 211 -12.41 2.26 28.13
C VAL A 211 -13.49 2.94 28.96
N ALA A 212 -14.00 4.12 28.55
CA ALA A 212 -15.11 4.75 29.25
C ALA A 212 -16.43 3.98 29.04
N GLN A 213 -16.59 3.37 27.86
CA GLN A 213 -17.75 2.57 27.50
C GLN A 213 -17.61 1.08 27.89
N ASN A 214 -16.37 0.59 27.96
CA ASN A 214 -16.08 -0.84 28.17
C ASN A 214 -15.19 -1.05 29.41
N TYR A 215 -15.54 -0.42 30.54
CA TYR A 215 -14.71 -0.42 31.74
C TYR A 215 -14.48 -1.82 32.31
N ASP A 216 -15.52 -2.66 32.41
CA ASP A 216 -15.39 -4.01 32.96
C ASP A 216 -14.50 -4.92 32.10
N LEU A 217 -14.58 -4.75 30.77
CA LEU A 217 -13.71 -5.45 29.83
C LEU A 217 -12.26 -4.97 29.98
N ALA A 218 -12.03 -3.67 30.07
CA ALA A 218 -10.69 -3.13 30.28
C ALA A 218 -10.09 -3.64 31.59
N LYS A 219 -10.88 -3.63 32.67
CA LYS A 219 -10.49 -4.12 33.99
C LYS A 219 -10.14 -5.60 33.97
N SER A 220 -10.93 -6.45 33.30
CA SER A 220 -10.64 -7.89 33.19
C SER A 220 -9.36 -8.18 32.41
N LEU A 221 -8.98 -7.28 31.50
CA LEU A 221 -7.73 -7.30 30.74
C LEU A 221 -6.55 -6.63 31.47
N GLY A 222 -6.72 -6.24 32.74
CA GLY A 222 -5.67 -5.58 33.54
C GLY A 222 -5.40 -4.12 33.18
N VAL A 223 -6.33 -3.48 32.47
CA VAL A 223 -6.22 -2.11 32.00
C VAL A 223 -7.09 -1.18 32.83
N PHE A 224 -6.43 -0.32 33.60
CA PHE A 224 -7.10 0.61 34.53
C PHE A 224 -7.10 2.07 34.06
N ARG A 225 -6.49 2.37 32.90
CA ARG A 225 -6.42 3.73 32.35
C ARG A 225 -6.44 3.73 30.82
N ALA A 226 -6.87 4.85 30.24
CA ALA A 226 -6.83 5.10 28.81
C ALA A 226 -5.43 5.53 28.33
N GLY A 227 -5.24 5.51 27.01
CA GLY A 227 -3.98 5.92 26.39
C GLY A 227 -2.88 4.88 26.58
N ILE A 228 -3.24 3.60 26.55
CA ILE A 228 -2.28 2.51 26.58
C ILE A 228 -2.50 1.59 25.40
N VAL A 229 -1.42 0.97 24.92
CA VAL A 229 -1.46 -0.04 23.87
C VAL A 229 -1.02 -1.36 24.47
N VAL A 230 -1.75 -2.44 24.22
CA VAL A 230 -1.40 -3.78 24.66
C VAL A 230 -1.34 -4.71 23.45
N ILE A 231 -0.25 -5.46 23.34
CA ILE A 231 -0.06 -6.47 22.32
C ILE A 231 -0.46 -7.81 22.90
N TYR A 232 -1.35 -8.52 22.23
CA TYR A 232 -1.75 -9.87 22.56
C TYR A 232 -1.27 -10.83 21.47
N ASP A 233 -0.96 -12.07 21.87
CA ASP A 233 -0.77 -13.15 20.91
C ASP A 233 -2.11 -13.58 20.29
N ALA A 234 -2.07 -14.50 19.32
CA ALA A 234 -3.27 -15.03 18.67
C ALA A 234 -4.17 -15.86 19.61
N SER A 235 -3.69 -16.23 20.79
CA SER A 235 -4.43 -16.95 21.82
C SER A 235 -5.11 -16.01 22.84
N GLY A 236 -4.81 -14.71 22.77
CA GLY A 236 -5.37 -13.69 23.66
C GLY A 236 -4.58 -13.46 24.95
N ASN A 237 -3.34 -13.97 25.04
CA ASN A 237 -2.46 -13.65 26.16
C ASN A 237 -1.77 -12.32 25.92
N ALA A 238 -1.69 -11.48 26.94
CA ALA A 238 -0.95 -10.22 26.86
C ALA A 238 0.55 -10.51 26.79
N VAL A 239 1.18 -10.07 25.69
CA VAL A 239 2.63 -10.20 25.46
C VAL A 239 3.36 -8.96 25.94
N LYS A 240 2.78 -7.77 25.72
CA LYS A 240 3.46 -6.50 25.98
C LYS A 240 2.47 -5.38 26.24
N GLN A 241 2.74 -4.54 27.23
CA GLN A 241 1.95 -3.35 27.54
C GLN A 241 2.79 -2.09 27.40
N LEU A 242 2.32 -1.15 26.59
CA LEU A 242 2.98 0.11 26.24
C LEU A 242 2.17 1.27 26.83
N ALA A 243 2.53 1.67 28.05
CA ALA A 243 1.82 2.71 28.79
C ALA A 243 2.45 4.12 28.66
N THR A 244 3.66 4.21 28.08
CA THR A 244 4.53 5.40 28.12
C THR A 244 4.89 5.92 26.72
N LEU A 245 4.07 5.64 25.71
CA LEU A 245 4.28 6.12 24.34
C LEU A 245 4.21 7.65 24.29
N LYS A 246 5.33 8.30 23.97
CA LYS A 246 5.43 9.76 23.83
C LYS A 246 5.67 10.19 22.39
N THR A 247 6.16 9.29 21.53
CA THR A 247 6.43 9.57 20.12
C THR A 247 6.03 8.39 19.23
N PRO A 248 5.79 8.63 17.92
CA PRO A 248 5.63 7.54 16.95
C PRO A 248 6.81 6.57 16.93
N GLN A 249 8.03 7.09 17.09
CA GLN A 249 9.26 6.31 17.14
C GLN A 249 9.30 5.37 18.34
N ASP A 250 8.73 5.76 19.48
CA ASP A 250 8.62 4.87 20.64
C ASP A 250 7.83 3.62 20.26
N LEU A 251 6.64 3.77 19.68
CA LEU A 251 5.83 2.62 19.28
C LEU A 251 6.56 1.75 18.26
N LEU A 252 7.20 2.36 17.26
CA LEU A 252 7.98 1.62 16.25
C LEU A 252 9.10 0.79 16.84
N ARG A 253 9.84 1.31 17.85
CA ARG A 253 10.89 0.55 18.53
C ARG A 253 10.33 -0.65 19.30
N GLU A 254 9.10 -0.54 19.77
CA GLU A 254 8.48 -1.59 20.59
C GLU A 254 7.84 -2.71 19.76
N ILE A 255 7.49 -2.45 18.49
CA ILE A 255 6.80 -3.37 17.58
C ILE A 255 7.66 -3.90 16.41
N ASN A 256 8.87 -3.36 16.26
CA ASN A 256 9.85 -3.85 15.28
C ASN A 256 10.81 -4.85 15.87
#